data_AF-A0AAX3NCY6-F1
#
_entry.id   AF-A0AAX3NCY6-F1
#
_cell.length_a   1.000
_cell.length_b   1.000
_cell.length_c   1.000
_cell.angle_alpha   90.00
_cell.angle_beta   90.00
_cell.angle_gamma   90.00
#
_symmetry.space_group_name_H-M   'P 1'
#
loop_
_entity.id
_entity.type
_entity.pdbx_description
1 polymer ?
#
loop_
_entity_poly.entity_id
_entity_poly.type
_entity_poly.pdbx_seq_one_letter_code
_entity_poly.pdbx_strand_id
1 'polypeptide(L)'
;MADKLDLLISDYMTGMLQVKINSRAMWITRQKNEERIGSSGTSNNTAPQERNFLILEADKELGKLKDQKQTLDELMEVIQGTLVKEIIIARFKYRLSWYKVGIRVCLEESTARKQYDAFKKTLREGLWRETLY
;
A
#
# COMPACT_ATOMS: atom_id res chain seq x y z
N MET A 1 9.59 -17.09 5.48
CA MET A 1 10.01 -15.82 4.88
C MET A 1 8.74 -15.10 4.45
N ALA A 2 8.40 -13.95 5.03
CA ALA A 2 7.16 -13.25 4.69
C ALA A 2 7.24 -12.74 3.24
N ASP A 3 6.22 -13.03 2.46
CA ASP A 3 6.12 -12.58 1.08
C ASP A 3 5.98 -11.04 1.02
N LYS A 4 6.61 -10.39 0.04
CA LYS A 4 6.48 -8.93 -0.15
C LYS A 4 5.02 -8.51 -0.30
N LEU A 5 4.20 -9.31 -0.98
CA LEU A 5 2.78 -9.02 -1.17
C LEU A 5 1.99 -9.19 0.14
N ASP A 6 2.33 -10.18 0.96
CA ASP A 6 1.68 -10.38 2.26
C ASP A 6 2.00 -9.23 3.22
N LEU A 7 3.25 -8.73 3.18
CA LEU A 7 3.67 -7.56 3.94
C LEU A 7 2.90 -6.31 3.49
N LEU A 8 2.78 -6.11 2.18
CA LEU A 8 2.07 -4.98 1.63
C LEU A 8 0.57 -5.01 2.00
N ILE A 9 -0.09 -6.16 1.84
CA ILE A 9 -1.49 -6.34 2.24
C ILE A 9 -1.62 -6.11 3.75
N SER A 10 -0.69 -6.60 4.56
CA SER A 10 -0.66 -6.33 6.01
C SER A 10 -0.56 -4.84 6.31
N ASP A 11 0.36 -4.13 5.67
CA ASP A 11 0.56 -2.69 5.88
C ASP A 11 -0.66 -1.89 5.45
N TYR A 12 -1.31 -2.29 4.36
CA TYR A 12 -2.56 -1.71 3.91
C TYR A 12 -3.69 -1.93 4.94
N MET A 13 -3.92 -3.18 5.36
CA MET A 13 -5.02 -3.51 6.28
C MET A 13 -4.85 -2.90 7.69
N THR A 14 -3.61 -2.64 8.10
CA THR A 14 -3.28 -1.99 9.37
C THR A 14 -3.21 -0.46 9.28
N GLY A 15 -3.33 0.11 8.08
CA GLY A 15 -3.15 1.55 7.83
C GLY A 15 -1.69 2.03 7.82
N MET A 16 -0.72 1.13 8.04
CA MET A 16 0.71 1.44 8.00
C MET A 16 1.16 1.95 6.63
N LEU A 17 0.54 1.49 5.54
CA LEU A 17 0.85 1.99 4.19
C LEU A 17 0.58 3.50 4.09
N GLN A 18 -0.54 3.99 4.66
CA GLN A 18 -0.83 5.42 4.71
C GLN A 18 0.17 6.18 5.58
N VAL A 19 0.60 5.59 6.70
CA VAL A 19 1.63 6.19 7.57
C VAL A 19 2.95 6.34 6.80
N LYS A 20 3.35 5.33 6.01
CA LYS A 20 4.55 5.39 5.17
C LYS A 20 4.47 6.51 4.13
N ILE A 21 3.33 6.65 3.45
CA ILE A 21 3.08 7.75 2.50
C ILE A 21 3.23 9.10 3.19
N ASN A 22 2.58 9.28 4.34
CA ASN A 22 2.62 10.54 5.09
C ASN A 22 4.03 10.86 5.58
N SER A 23 4.73 9.86 6.13
CA SER A 23 6.11 10.00 6.60
C SER A 23 7.05 10.42 5.47
N ARG A 24 6.93 9.81 4.29
CA ARG A 24 7.75 10.16 3.11
C ARG A 24 7.47 11.59 2.64
N ALA A 25 6.20 11.98 2.54
CA ALA A 25 5.82 13.34 2.17
C ALA A 25 6.34 14.41 3.17
N MET A 26 6.27 14.11 4.47
CA MET A 26 6.83 14.96 5.52
C MET A 26 8.35 15.07 5.45
N TRP A 27 9.05 13.99 5.11
CA TRP A 27 10.49 14.00 4.99
C TRP A 27 10.97 14.84 3.80
N ILE A 28 10.33 14.69 2.63
CA ILE A 28 10.64 15.46 1.42
C ILE A 28 10.47 16.96 1.68
N THR A 29 9.35 17.34 2.31
CA THR A 29 9.05 18.75 2.64
C THR A 29 10.02 19.33 3.66
N ARG A 30 10.52 18.52 4.62
CA ARG A 30 11.53 18.95 5.59
C ARG A 30 12.92 19.15 4.97
N GLN A 31 13.44 18.18 4.20
CA GLN A 31 14.77 18.29 3.59
C GLN A 31 14.90 19.52 2.68
N LYS A 32 13.89 19.78 1.85
CA LYS A 32 13.90 20.93 0.94
C LYS A 32 13.76 22.28 1.66
N ASN A 33 13.16 22.32 2.84
CA ASN A 33 13.12 23.53 3.67
C ASN A 33 14.50 23.83 4.29
N GLU A 34 15.27 22.80 4.67
CA GLU A 34 16.64 22.96 5.20
C GLU A 34 17.63 23.43 4.13
N GLU A 35 17.60 22.88 2.92
CA GLU A 35 18.42 23.33 1.78
C GLU A 35 18.18 24.82 1.42
N ARG A 36 16.99 25.33 1.75
CA ARG A 36 16.53 26.67 1.37
C ARG A 36 17.03 27.79 2.28
N ILE A 37 17.48 27.48 3.50
CA ILE A 37 18.05 28.48 4.43
C ILE A 37 19.41 29.03 3.90
N GLY A 38 20.09 28.31 3.01
CA GLY A 38 21.37 28.73 2.40
C GLY A 38 21.31 29.15 0.92
N SER A 39 20.16 29.02 0.25
CA SER A 39 20.03 29.20 -1.20
C SER A 39 19.17 30.41 -1.54
N SER A 40 19.79 31.58 -1.64
CA SER A 40 19.23 32.74 -2.35
C SER A 40 19.18 32.41 -3.86
N GLY A 41 18.06 31.90 -4.36
CA GLY A 41 18.01 31.35 -5.72
C GLY A 41 16.65 31.41 -6.41
N THR A 42 16.57 32.36 -7.35
CA THR A 42 15.74 32.44 -8.57
C THR A 42 14.21 32.37 -8.40
N SER A 43 13.60 33.54 -8.63
CA SER A 43 12.16 33.78 -8.79
C SER A 43 11.62 33.10 -10.06
N ASN A 44 11.27 31.82 -9.97
CA ASN A 44 10.29 31.25 -10.89
C ASN A 44 8.89 31.71 -10.44
N ASN A 45 8.07 32.22 -11.36
CA ASN A 45 6.67 32.69 -11.14
C ASN A 45 5.69 31.59 -10.65
N THR A 46 6.20 30.47 -10.16
CA THR A 46 5.42 29.36 -9.65
C THR A 46 5.02 29.65 -8.20
N ALA A 47 3.72 29.56 -7.90
CA ALA A 47 3.25 29.76 -6.54
C ALA A 47 3.92 28.74 -5.59
N PRO A 48 4.19 29.11 -4.32
CA PRO A 48 4.80 28.19 -3.36
C PRO A 48 4.06 26.85 -3.22
N GLN A 49 2.74 26.85 -3.41
CA GLN A 49 1.88 25.67 -3.39
C GLN A 49 2.14 24.74 -4.60
N GLU A 50 2.15 25.28 -5.81
CA GLU A 50 2.43 24.55 -7.05
C GLU A 50 3.84 23.97 -7.05
N ARG A 51 4.82 24.71 -6.53
CA ARG A 51 6.19 24.24 -6.42
C ARG A 51 6.32 23.07 -5.44
N ASN A 52 5.64 23.13 -4.29
CA ASN A 52 5.61 22.03 -3.33
C ASN A 52 4.95 20.78 -3.92
N PHE A 53 3.89 20.95 -4.70
CA PHE A 53 3.25 19.86 -5.43
C PHE A 53 4.23 19.18 -6.39
N LEU A 54 4.94 19.94 -7.24
CA LEU A 54 5.92 19.40 -8.18
C LEU A 54 7.06 18.63 -7.47
N ILE A 55 7.50 19.11 -6.30
CA ILE A 55 8.53 18.43 -5.51
C ILE A 55 8.04 17.06 -5.01
N LEU A 56 6.80 16.97 -4.55
CA LEU A 56 6.22 15.71 -4.07
C LEU A 56 5.94 14.75 -5.23
N GLU A 57 5.51 15.26 -6.38
CA GLU A 57 5.23 14.47 -7.58
C GLU A 57 6.51 13.89 -8.20
N ALA A 58 7.64 14.61 -8.11
CA ALA A 58 8.93 14.15 -8.60
C ALA A 58 9.53 12.97 -7.79
N ASP A 59 9.04 12.70 -6.57
CA ASP A 59 9.57 11.63 -5.73
C ASP A 59 9.02 10.26 -6.13
N LYS A 60 9.89 9.45 -6.75
CA LYS A 60 9.55 8.12 -7.26
C LYS A 60 9.07 7.16 -6.16
N GLU A 61 9.61 7.27 -4.95
CA GLU A 61 9.23 6.39 -3.83
C GLU A 61 7.83 6.74 -3.32
N LEU A 62 7.53 8.02 -3.16
CA LEU A 62 6.20 8.50 -2.80
C LEU A 62 5.15 8.15 -3.86
N GLY A 63 5.51 8.30 -5.15
CA GLY A 63 4.68 7.85 -6.27
C GLY A 63 4.35 6.37 -6.16
N LYS A 64 5.38 5.52 -6.03
CA LYS A 64 5.20 4.07 -5.86
C LYS A 64 4.29 3.73 -4.69
N LEU A 65 4.48 4.34 -3.51
CA LEU A 65 3.63 4.06 -2.34
C LEU A 65 2.16 4.45 -2.57
N LYS A 66 1.91 5.57 -3.28
CA LYS A 66 0.56 6.00 -3.65
C LYS A 66 -0.09 5.04 -4.64
N ASP A 67 0.65 4.63 -5.68
CA ASP A 67 0.16 3.67 -6.69
C ASP A 67 -0.19 2.33 -6.05
N GLN A 68 0.65 1.84 -5.14
CA GLN A 68 0.40 0.63 -4.36
C GLN A 68 -0.88 0.74 -3.53
N LYS A 69 -1.10 1.89 -2.90
CA LYS A 69 -2.32 2.13 -2.12
C LYS A 69 -3.55 2.17 -3.01
N GLN A 70 -3.53 2.96 -4.08
CA GLN A 70 -4.65 3.08 -5.02
C GLN A 70 -5.03 1.72 -5.61
N THR A 71 -4.03 0.96 -6.04
CA THR A 71 -4.21 -0.39 -6.57
C THR A 71 -4.91 -1.31 -5.56
N LEU A 72 -4.55 -1.22 -4.28
CA LEU A 72 -5.20 -2.01 -3.22
C LEU A 72 -6.60 -1.51 -2.90
N ASP A 73 -6.85 -0.20 -2.94
CA ASP A 73 -8.19 0.37 -2.76
C ASP A 73 -9.15 -0.15 -3.85
N GLU A 74 -8.75 -0.04 -5.12
CA GLU A 74 -9.52 -0.57 -6.27
C GLU A 74 -9.72 -2.09 -6.16
N LEU A 75 -8.66 -2.83 -5.80
CA LEU A 75 -8.75 -4.27 -5.61
C LEU A 75 -9.75 -4.65 -4.52
N MET A 76 -9.71 -3.97 -3.36
CA MET A 76 -10.62 -4.23 -2.24
C MET A 76 -12.07 -3.88 -2.55
N GLU A 77 -12.29 -2.94 -3.44
CA GLU A 77 -13.61 -2.61 -3.98
C GLU A 77 -14.10 -3.72 -4.92
N VAL A 78 -13.27 -4.19 -5.85
CA VAL A 78 -13.62 -5.28 -6.78
C VAL A 78 -14.00 -6.57 -6.04
N ILE A 79 -13.26 -6.93 -4.98
CA ILE A 79 -13.53 -8.14 -4.19
C ILE A 79 -14.57 -7.90 -3.07
N GLN A 80 -15.28 -6.77 -3.08
CA GLN A 80 -16.29 -6.47 -2.09
C GLN A 80 -17.40 -7.53 -2.06
N GLY A 81 -17.77 -7.97 -0.86
CA GLY A 81 -18.78 -9.02 -0.67
C GLY A 81 -18.30 -10.44 -0.97
N THR A 82 -17.02 -10.63 -1.32
CA THR A 82 -16.45 -11.97 -1.54
C THR A 82 -15.85 -12.56 -0.26
N LEU A 83 -15.84 -13.90 -0.16
CA LEU A 83 -15.17 -14.64 0.92
C LEU A 83 -13.68 -14.31 1.00
N VAL A 84 -13.03 -14.00 -0.12
CA VAL A 84 -11.61 -13.65 -0.17
C VAL A 84 -11.33 -12.38 0.64
N LYS A 85 -12.19 -11.35 0.54
CA LYS A 85 -12.06 -10.12 1.33
C LYS A 85 -12.16 -10.41 2.83
N GLU A 86 -13.11 -11.25 3.24
CA GLU A 86 -13.27 -11.64 4.64
C GLU A 86 -12.06 -12.41 5.17
N ILE A 87 -11.52 -13.33 4.37
CA ILE A 87 -10.28 -14.07 4.67
C ILE A 87 -9.11 -13.08 4.87
N ILE A 88 -8.95 -12.11 3.97
CA ILE A 88 -7.87 -11.11 4.06
C ILE A 88 -8.04 -10.24 5.32
N ILE A 89 -9.25 -9.76 5.60
CA ILE A 89 -9.54 -8.98 6.81
C ILE A 89 -9.22 -9.81 8.07
N ALA A 90 -9.72 -11.04 8.15
CA ALA A 90 -9.50 -11.95 9.26
C ALA A 90 -7.99 -12.21 9.48
N ARG A 91 -7.26 -12.45 8.39
CA ARG A 91 -5.84 -12.80 8.43
C ARG A 91 -4.94 -11.62 8.74
N PHE A 92 -5.13 -10.48 8.07
CA PHE A 92 -4.17 -9.36 8.08
C PHE A 92 -4.58 -8.22 9.01
N LYS A 93 -5.86 -7.86 9.07
CA LYS A 93 -6.35 -6.82 9.99
C LYS A 93 -6.41 -7.34 11.42
N TYR A 94 -7.04 -8.50 11.63
CA TYR A 94 -7.21 -9.09 12.95
C TYR A 94 -6.08 -10.03 13.36
N ARG A 95 -5.11 -10.28 12.47
CA ARG A 95 -3.92 -11.14 12.71
C ARG A 95 -4.29 -12.55 13.22
N LEU A 96 -5.42 -13.09 12.77
CA LEU A 96 -5.87 -14.41 13.18
C LEU A 96 -5.01 -15.52 12.58
N SER A 97 -4.84 -16.62 13.31
CA SER A 97 -4.27 -17.86 12.75
C SER A 97 -5.20 -18.45 11.70
N TRP A 98 -4.66 -19.20 10.74
CA TRP A 98 -5.45 -19.82 9.66
C TRP A 98 -6.61 -20.66 10.18
N TYR A 99 -6.39 -21.42 11.25
CA TYR A 99 -7.45 -22.13 11.97
C TYR A 99 -8.61 -21.21 12.41
N LYS A 100 -8.31 -20.06 13.04
CA LYS A 100 -9.32 -19.09 13.47
C LYS A 100 -9.96 -18.34 12.30
N VAL A 101 -9.23 -18.15 11.20
CA VAL A 101 -9.79 -17.61 9.95
C VAL A 101 -10.86 -18.56 9.42
N GLY A 102 -10.55 -19.86 9.32
CA GLY A 102 -11.50 -20.89 8.87
C GLY A 102 -12.79 -20.89 9.68
N ILE A 103 -12.68 -20.88 11.02
CA ILE A 103 -13.85 -20.77 11.91
C ILE A 103 -14.67 -19.51 11.61
N ARG A 104 -14.01 -18.37 11.41
CA ARG A 104 -14.68 -17.08 11.19
C ARG A 104 -15.45 -17.01 9.87
N VAL A 105 -14.92 -17.63 8.82
CA VAL A 105 -15.54 -17.64 7.48
C VAL A 105 -16.34 -18.93 7.22
N CYS A 106 -16.55 -19.76 8.24
CA CYS A 106 -17.24 -21.05 8.15
C CYS A 106 -16.66 -21.99 7.08
N LEU A 107 -15.34 -22.00 6.91
CA LEU A 107 -14.62 -22.87 5.98
C LEU A 107 -13.57 -23.71 6.71
N GLU A 108 -13.20 -24.83 6.10
CA GLU A 108 -12.03 -25.58 6.52
C GLU A 108 -10.75 -24.73 6.32
N GLU A 109 -9.80 -24.84 7.25
CA GLU A 109 -8.53 -24.08 7.21
C GLU A 109 -7.81 -24.24 5.86
N SER A 110 -7.74 -25.48 5.37
CA SER A 110 -7.08 -25.83 4.12
C SER A 110 -7.73 -25.13 2.92
N THR A 111 -9.05 -24.98 2.93
CA THR A 111 -9.83 -24.32 1.89
C THR A 111 -9.64 -22.82 1.94
N ALA A 112 -9.71 -22.20 3.13
CA ALA A 112 -9.46 -20.76 3.29
C ALA A 112 -8.06 -20.36 2.81
N ARG A 113 -7.06 -21.21 3.10
CA ARG A 113 -5.68 -20.99 2.66
C ARG A 113 -5.52 -21.13 1.15
N LYS A 114 -6.12 -22.16 0.54
CA LYS A 114 -6.12 -22.34 -0.93
C LYS A 114 -6.78 -21.18 -1.67
N GLN A 115 -7.89 -20.64 -1.14
CA GLN A 115 -8.56 -19.48 -1.71
C GLN A 115 -7.65 -18.24 -1.68
N TYR A 116 -6.97 -18.01 -0.55
CA TYR A 116 -6.00 -16.92 -0.46
C TYR A 116 -4.80 -17.12 -1.40
N ASP A 117 -4.24 -18.32 -1.47
CA ASP A 117 -3.09 -18.61 -2.32
C ASP A 117 -3.45 -18.49 -3.82
N ALA A 118 -4.65 -18.91 -4.22
CA ALA A 118 -5.16 -18.73 -5.57
C ALA A 118 -5.31 -17.23 -5.91
N PHE A 119 -5.93 -16.45 -5.02
CA PHE A 119 -6.05 -15.01 -5.16
C PHE A 119 -4.68 -14.33 -5.30
N LYS A 120 -3.74 -14.70 -4.43
CA LYS A 120 -2.37 -14.19 -4.42
C LYS A 120 -1.62 -14.51 -5.72
N LYS A 121 -1.85 -15.70 -6.29
CA LYS A 121 -1.30 -16.09 -7.58
C LYS A 121 -1.85 -15.22 -8.70
N THR A 122 -3.16 -15.00 -8.75
CA THR A 122 -3.79 -14.10 -9.74
C THR A 122 -3.24 -12.68 -9.66
N LEU A 123 -3.04 -12.14 -8.45
CA LEU A 123 -2.44 -10.82 -8.27
C LEU A 123 -1.02 -10.73 -8.80
N ARG A 124 -0.20 -11.75 -8.55
CA ARG A 124 1.20 -11.81 -9.00
C ARG A 124 1.32 -11.95 -10.52
N GLU A 125 0.44 -12.74 -11.13
CA GLU A 125 0.48 -13.01 -12.58
C GLU A 125 -0.12 -11.87 -13.40
N GLY A 126 -1.12 -11.16 -12.86
CA GLY A 126 -1.77 -10.02 -13.49
C GLY A 126 -1.19 -8.68 -13.06
N LEU A 127 -1.81 -8.07 -12.03
CA LEU A 127 -1.60 -6.67 -11.65
C LEU A 127 -0.19 -6.33 -11.18
N TRP A 128 0.49 -7.27 -10.52
CA TRP A 128 1.75 -6.99 -9.83
C TRP A 128 2.99 -7.60 -10.49
N ARG A 129 2.83 -8.09 -11.72
CA ARG A 129 3.92 -8.73 -12.48
C ARG A 129 5.07 -7.76 -12.74
N GLU A 130 4.78 -6.48 -12.98
CA GLU A 130 5.76 -5.43 -13.31
C GLU A 130 6.18 -4.58 -12.11
N THR A 131 5.39 -4.55 -11.03
CA THR A 131 5.62 -3.66 -9.87
C THR A 131 6.36 -4.32 -8.69
N LEU A 132 6.41 -5.66 -8.62
CA LEU A 132 7.11 -6.43 -7.58
C LEU A 132 8.50 -6.96 -7.95
N TYR A 133 8.86 -6.94 -9.25
CA TYR A 133 10.16 -7.34 -9.76
C TYR A 133 11.11 -6.15 -9.93
#